data_AF-A0A8H3WY81-F1
#
_entry.id   AF-A0A8H3WY81-F1
#
_cell.length_a   1.000
_cell.length_b   1.000
_cell.length_c   1.000
_cell.angle_alpha   90.00
_cell.angle_beta   90.00
_cell.angle_gamma   90.00
#
_symmetry.space_group_name_H-M   'P 1'
#
loop_
_entity.id
_entity.type
_entity.pdbx_description
1 polymer ?
#
loop_
_entity_poly.entity_id
_entity_poly.type
_entity_poly.pdbx_seq_one_letter_code
_entity_poly.pdbx_strand_id
1 'polypeptide(L)'
;MTAVLRSTSFLNYKIPGEEKVHNYFKIVEARYWQLKHYLSLRLKTDEHILPWNTVYNDWQQSLGFIIKDYAKKVPNSVSSFCNDLYNVCDTFEGSTVRQSCEKFYHEFYQRNIDLQIAERHRLLETTIFSERKFTEFMQTLSKKRTDEDIGKDSSPDEKRVRSDEYNGSNFVSVLPQTCDTEENKYNKSDIPDNQEDEDGLGNQEDGLDNKEDGLDNQEDGLGNQEDGLGNQANGVEYDTEVRNLLDESETCSQEFSTILTNFRIYQREVNNTLSENGIMDLTPTSEFVLLHLEEAEYDTLMKKVFDPIDKIFPKEADEFLTDFFSKKLSEQQWEDKIESLMKVGSEQNKFIIKLKRLIIETLPIFFDSYKLMSDNPLKHKEMSEEEYMNTYIHPILKKALIRFSDIRYVPGNIAIKASIYRKTVMNQRGAADRADGMAYTSNHQNSYEISVIEGSRPYVTEKNKESSDFIQNARAAKDMINFAVTQEVLRKRPIPSHFRTFMVQVIEFNLRLYLMDYRTQYCIFEIETCEIPSDWNETRQFTSFYRAIITWALLVEEADKKFQESRNQKSSRLSNCHNIRKLLKLSHNNERGGTKRDMAMNKII
;
A
#
# COMPACT_ATOMS: atom_id res chain seq x y z
N MET A 1 -8.74 17.27 1.62
CA MET A 1 -9.79 18.31 1.51
C MET A 1 -11.15 17.62 1.49
N THR A 2 -11.64 17.28 2.67
CA THR A 2 -12.91 16.61 2.92
C THR A 2 -14.03 17.62 3.20
N ALA A 3 -14.31 18.50 2.22
CA ALA A 3 -15.66 19.05 2.18
C ALA A 3 -16.60 17.87 1.89
N VAL A 4 -17.54 17.60 2.79
CA VAL A 4 -18.51 16.50 2.63
C VAL A 4 -19.85 17.08 2.20
N LEU A 5 -20.38 16.58 1.07
CA LEU A 5 -21.74 16.85 0.64
C LEU A 5 -22.72 16.23 1.65
N ARG A 6 -23.17 17.04 2.61
CA ARG A 6 -24.07 16.62 3.71
C ARG A 6 -25.49 16.22 3.26
N SER A 7 -25.82 16.32 1.97
CA SER A 7 -27.08 15.85 1.41
C SER A 7 -26.84 14.89 0.26
N THR A 8 -27.41 13.69 0.38
CA THR A 8 -27.42 12.66 -0.68
C THR A 8 -28.08 13.16 -1.96
N SER A 9 -29.01 14.12 -1.87
CA SER A 9 -29.70 14.72 -3.02
C SER A 9 -28.79 15.44 -4.01
N PHE A 10 -27.56 15.79 -3.62
CA PHE A 10 -26.62 16.55 -4.44
C PHE A 10 -25.31 15.80 -4.73
N LEU A 11 -25.12 14.57 -4.24
CA LEU A 11 -23.93 13.77 -4.53
C LEU A 11 -23.72 13.60 -6.04
N ASN A 12 -24.81 13.31 -6.76
CA ASN A 12 -24.81 13.05 -8.20
C ASN A 12 -25.07 14.34 -9.03
N TYR A 13 -24.99 15.52 -8.42
CA TYR A 13 -25.26 16.77 -9.12
C TYR A 13 -24.14 17.10 -10.12
N LYS A 14 -24.53 17.53 -11.33
CA LYS A 14 -23.66 18.00 -12.41
C LYS A 14 -24.20 19.33 -12.92
N ILE A 15 -23.33 20.21 -13.42
CA ILE A 15 -23.74 21.57 -13.80
C ILE A 15 -24.34 21.63 -15.21
N PRO A 16 -25.60 22.08 -15.35
CA PRO A 16 -26.25 22.17 -16.65
C PRO A 16 -25.81 23.42 -17.43
N GLY A 17 -25.01 23.23 -18.49
CA GLY A 17 -24.92 24.18 -19.61
C GLY A 17 -24.22 25.53 -19.36
N GLU A 18 -23.55 25.72 -18.22
CA GLU A 18 -23.04 27.03 -17.80
C GLU A 18 -21.68 27.35 -18.42
N GLU A 19 -21.60 28.29 -19.35
CA GLU A 19 -20.39 28.56 -20.17
C GLU A 19 -19.14 28.89 -19.33
N LYS A 20 -19.30 29.64 -18.24
CA LYS A 20 -18.19 30.18 -17.42
C LYS A 20 -17.54 29.16 -16.49
N VAL A 21 -18.14 27.99 -16.31
CA VAL A 21 -17.63 26.95 -15.43
C VAL A 21 -16.79 25.96 -16.24
N HIS A 22 -15.64 25.54 -15.71
CA HIS A 22 -14.78 24.56 -16.36
C HIS A 22 -15.53 23.23 -16.62
N ASN A 23 -15.27 22.59 -17.78
CA ASN A 23 -16.05 21.42 -18.25
C ASN A 23 -16.11 20.26 -17.24
N TYR A 24 -15.07 20.10 -16.42
CA TYR A 24 -15.04 19.20 -15.26
C TYR A 24 -16.35 19.17 -14.47
N PHE A 25 -16.86 20.32 -14.03
CA PHE A 25 -18.04 20.39 -13.15
C PHE A 25 -19.36 20.09 -13.88
N LYS A 26 -19.33 19.99 -15.22
CA LYS A 26 -20.46 19.62 -16.08
C LYS A 26 -20.55 18.12 -16.29
N ILE A 27 -19.41 17.42 -16.25
CA ILE A 27 -19.32 15.97 -16.50
C ILE A 27 -19.09 15.15 -15.23
N VAL A 28 -18.39 15.68 -14.23
CA VAL A 28 -18.09 15.02 -12.95
C VAL A 28 -19.15 15.35 -11.92
N GLU A 29 -19.58 14.34 -11.15
CA GLU A 29 -20.54 14.50 -10.05
C GLU A 29 -19.96 15.26 -8.84
N ALA A 30 -20.80 16.04 -8.15
CA ALA A 30 -20.35 16.93 -7.09
C ALA A 30 -19.62 16.24 -5.93
N ARG A 31 -19.94 14.97 -5.62
CA ARG A 31 -19.21 14.16 -4.62
C ARG A 31 -17.70 14.05 -4.89
N TYR A 32 -17.25 14.25 -6.13
CA TYR A 32 -15.86 14.18 -6.53
C TYR A 32 -15.19 15.55 -6.76
N TRP A 33 -15.84 16.70 -6.53
CA TRP A 33 -15.32 18.03 -6.91
C TRP A 33 -14.07 18.54 -6.13
N GLN A 34 -13.41 17.67 -5.37
CA GLN A 34 -12.15 17.93 -4.70
C GLN A 34 -11.02 18.28 -5.69
N LEU A 35 -10.13 19.20 -5.30
CA LEU A 35 -8.99 19.64 -6.11
C LEU A 35 -8.12 18.49 -6.62
N LYS A 36 -7.84 17.45 -5.80
CA LYS A 36 -7.02 16.30 -6.24
C LYS A 36 -7.63 15.61 -7.46
N HIS A 37 -8.94 15.37 -7.47
CA HIS A 37 -9.63 14.75 -8.59
C HIS A 37 -9.73 15.68 -9.81
N TYR A 38 -9.92 16.99 -9.59
CA TYR A 38 -9.83 18.00 -10.64
C TYR A 38 -8.48 17.96 -11.37
N LEU A 39 -7.38 17.99 -10.63
CA LEU A 39 -6.02 17.89 -11.17
C LEU A 39 -5.82 16.57 -11.93
N SER A 40 -6.28 15.45 -11.36
CA SER A 40 -6.21 14.13 -12.00
C SER A 40 -6.99 14.05 -13.31
N LEU A 41 -8.08 14.82 -13.50
CA LEU A 41 -8.75 14.91 -14.80
C LEU A 41 -7.94 15.78 -15.77
N ARG A 42 -7.58 17.01 -15.36
CA ARG A 42 -6.83 17.97 -16.20
C ARG A 42 -5.55 17.36 -16.77
N LEU A 43 -4.80 16.60 -15.96
CA LEU A 43 -3.58 15.90 -16.37
C LEU A 43 -3.80 14.80 -17.42
N LYS A 44 -5.03 14.32 -17.63
CA LYS A 44 -5.40 13.37 -18.70
C LYS A 44 -6.01 14.05 -19.92
N THR A 45 -6.79 15.11 -19.71
CA THR A 45 -7.64 15.71 -20.75
C THR A 45 -7.01 16.91 -21.45
N ASP A 46 -6.09 17.61 -20.78
CA ASP A 46 -5.46 18.80 -21.35
C ASP A 46 -4.36 18.37 -22.33
N GLU A 47 -4.48 18.75 -23.61
CA GLU A 47 -3.44 18.50 -24.64
C GLU A 47 -2.08 19.10 -24.27
N HIS A 48 -2.09 20.13 -23.41
CA HIS A 48 -0.90 20.83 -22.92
C HIS A 48 -1.00 20.99 -21.40
N ILE A 49 -0.02 20.49 -20.64
CA ILE A 49 -0.03 20.67 -19.19
C ILE A 49 0.22 22.15 -18.86
N LEU A 50 -0.76 22.78 -18.23
CA LEU A 50 -0.71 24.18 -17.83
C LEU A 50 0.04 24.37 -16.50
N PRO A 51 0.56 25.58 -16.21
CA PRO A 51 1.17 25.86 -14.92
C PRO A 51 0.20 25.62 -13.76
N TRP A 52 0.72 25.15 -12.61
CA TRP A 52 -0.05 24.91 -11.38
C TRP A 52 -1.02 26.05 -11.06
N ASN A 53 -0.51 27.28 -11.02
CA ASN A 53 -1.30 28.48 -10.73
C ASN A 53 -2.48 28.67 -11.69
N THR A 54 -2.33 28.33 -12.97
CA THR A 54 -3.41 28.42 -13.96
C THR A 54 -4.51 27.41 -13.65
N VAL A 55 -4.14 26.15 -13.42
CA VAL A 55 -5.10 25.06 -13.15
C VAL A 55 -5.81 25.24 -11.81
N TYR A 56 -5.07 25.68 -10.78
CA TYR A 56 -5.63 26.02 -9.48
C TYR A 56 -6.60 27.21 -9.56
N ASN A 57 -6.23 28.27 -10.28
CA ASN A 57 -7.10 29.43 -10.49
C ASN A 57 -8.38 29.07 -11.28
N ASP A 58 -8.29 28.21 -12.31
CA ASP A 58 -9.46 27.73 -13.06
C ASP A 58 -10.45 26.98 -12.14
N TRP A 59 -9.94 26.12 -11.25
CA TRP A 59 -10.76 25.40 -10.27
C TRP A 59 -11.43 26.37 -9.29
N GLN A 60 -10.66 27.30 -8.71
CA GLN A 60 -11.16 28.28 -7.75
C GLN A 60 -12.16 29.27 -8.37
N GLN A 61 -11.93 29.73 -9.61
CA GLN A 61 -12.87 30.56 -10.36
C GLN A 61 -14.15 29.81 -10.69
N SER A 62 -14.04 28.54 -11.12
CA SER A 62 -15.20 27.69 -11.38
C SER A 62 -16.08 27.56 -10.13
N LEU A 63 -15.51 27.21 -8.97
CA LEU A 63 -16.23 27.22 -7.70
C LEU A 63 -16.86 28.60 -7.41
N GLY A 64 -16.12 29.68 -7.64
CA GLY A 64 -16.60 31.06 -7.46
C GLY A 64 -17.80 31.45 -8.33
N PHE A 65 -17.92 30.91 -9.54
CA PHE A 65 -19.12 31.08 -10.38
C PHE A 65 -20.29 30.26 -9.82
N ILE A 66 -20.07 28.99 -9.47
CA ILE A 66 -21.10 28.10 -8.92
C ILE A 66 -21.71 28.66 -7.62
N ILE A 67 -20.88 29.27 -6.76
CA ILE A 67 -21.35 29.91 -5.53
C ILE A 67 -22.31 31.07 -5.85
N LYS A 68 -22.01 31.87 -6.88
CA LYS A 68 -22.78 33.07 -7.29
C LYS A 68 -24.08 32.72 -8.01
N ASP A 69 -24.02 31.83 -9.00
CA ASP A 69 -25.16 31.58 -9.88
C ASP A 69 -26.25 30.73 -9.19
N TYR A 70 -25.88 29.91 -8.19
CA TYR A 70 -26.80 29.12 -7.38
C TYR A 70 -27.06 29.71 -5.98
N ALA A 71 -26.84 31.02 -5.78
CA ALA A 71 -26.84 31.72 -4.48
C ALA A 71 -28.19 31.83 -3.72
N LYS A 72 -29.16 30.93 -3.95
CA LYS A 72 -30.26 30.73 -2.99
C LYS A 72 -29.67 30.06 -1.76
N LYS A 73 -29.51 30.83 -0.67
CA LYS A 73 -28.94 30.42 0.64
C LYS A 73 -29.76 29.35 1.37
N VAL A 74 -29.91 28.19 0.76
CA VAL A 74 -30.46 26.98 1.39
C VAL A 74 -29.29 26.19 1.96
N PRO A 75 -29.24 25.95 3.29
CA PRO A 75 -28.26 25.05 3.88
C PRO A 75 -28.31 23.66 3.21
N ASN A 76 -27.16 23.01 3.06
CA ASN A 76 -27.00 21.74 2.33
C ASN A 76 -27.22 21.82 0.80
N SER A 77 -27.12 23.00 0.18
CA SER A 77 -27.09 23.16 -1.28
C SER A 77 -25.69 22.98 -1.88
N VAL A 78 -25.63 22.76 -3.20
CA VAL A 78 -24.37 22.72 -3.98
C VAL A 78 -23.54 24.00 -3.81
N SER A 79 -24.20 25.17 -3.76
CA SER A 79 -23.53 26.46 -3.49
C SER A 79 -22.83 26.47 -2.12
N SER A 80 -23.45 25.90 -1.08
CA SER A 80 -22.81 25.74 0.24
C SER A 80 -21.59 24.84 0.17
N PHE A 81 -21.69 23.70 -0.52
CA PHE A 81 -20.57 22.76 -0.68
C PHE A 81 -19.40 23.36 -1.49
N CYS A 82 -19.69 24.08 -2.59
CA CYS A 82 -18.67 24.81 -3.33
C CYS A 82 -18.02 25.92 -2.50
N ASN A 83 -18.80 26.60 -1.65
CA ASN A 83 -18.28 27.59 -0.71
C ASN A 83 -17.38 26.93 0.34
N ASP A 84 -17.72 25.75 0.85
CA ASP A 84 -16.86 25.00 1.76
C ASP A 84 -15.55 24.59 1.06
N LEU A 85 -15.61 24.01 -0.15
CA LEU A 85 -14.42 23.70 -0.96
C LEU A 85 -13.54 24.93 -1.24
N TYR A 86 -14.16 26.07 -1.58
CA TYR A 86 -13.46 27.32 -1.91
C TYR A 86 -12.70 27.85 -0.68
N ASN A 87 -13.38 27.98 0.47
CA ASN A 87 -12.80 28.56 1.68
C ASN A 87 -11.85 27.60 2.41
N VAL A 88 -12.00 26.27 2.26
CA VAL A 88 -11.06 25.31 2.85
C VAL A 88 -9.64 25.59 2.40
N CYS A 89 -9.38 25.93 1.14
CA CYS A 89 -8.04 26.27 0.65
C CYS A 89 -7.34 27.42 1.39
N ASP A 90 -8.10 28.36 1.96
CA ASP A 90 -7.61 29.52 2.71
C ASP A 90 -7.42 29.22 4.22
N THR A 91 -7.80 28.02 4.68
CA THR A 91 -7.51 27.55 6.05
C THR A 91 -6.07 27.03 6.18
N PHE A 92 -5.56 26.95 7.41
CA PHE A 92 -4.23 26.40 7.69
C PHE A 92 -4.08 24.95 7.16
N GLU A 93 -5.08 24.10 7.42
CA GLU A 93 -5.13 22.71 6.96
C GLU A 93 -5.22 22.62 5.43
N GLY A 94 -6.13 23.39 4.81
CA GLY A 94 -6.25 23.43 3.36
C GLY A 94 -5.03 24.02 2.66
N SER A 95 -4.26 24.90 3.30
CA SER A 95 -2.98 25.37 2.79
C SER A 95 -1.95 24.25 2.68
N THR A 96 -1.94 23.32 3.64
CA THR A 96 -1.09 22.12 3.65
C THR A 96 -1.54 21.14 2.56
N VAL A 97 -2.84 20.91 2.41
CA VAL A 97 -3.37 20.06 1.33
C VAL A 97 -3.13 20.69 -0.05
N ARG A 98 -3.23 22.01 -0.18
CA ARG A 98 -2.92 22.75 -1.42
C ARG A 98 -1.45 22.57 -1.81
N GLN A 99 -0.52 22.70 -0.86
CA GLN A 99 0.90 22.40 -1.07
C GLN A 99 1.15 20.93 -1.45
N SER A 100 0.42 19.98 -0.85
CA SER A 100 0.51 18.57 -1.23
C SER A 100 0.01 18.31 -2.65
N CYS A 101 -1.08 18.97 -3.06
CA CYS A 101 -1.61 18.91 -4.42
C CYS A 101 -0.67 19.58 -5.45
N GLU A 102 -0.06 20.71 -5.08
CA GLU A 102 0.97 21.41 -5.87
C GLU A 102 2.21 20.52 -6.07
N LYS A 103 2.71 19.90 -4.99
CA LYS A 103 3.83 18.95 -5.06
C LYS A 103 3.51 17.73 -5.93
N PHE A 104 2.32 17.13 -5.77
CA PHE A 104 1.85 16.04 -6.63
C PHE A 104 1.78 16.45 -8.10
N TYR A 105 1.24 17.64 -8.38
CA TYR A 105 1.14 18.19 -9.73
C TYR A 105 2.53 18.43 -10.35
N HIS A 106 3.48 18.97 -9.59
CA HIS A 106 4.86 19.15 -10.03
C HIS A 106 5.62 17.84 -10.25
N GLU A 107 5.42 16.83 -9.40
CA GLU A 107 6.00 15.49 -9.61
C GLU A 107 5.48 14.83 -10.88
N PHE A 108 4.18 14.94 -11.16
CA PHE A 108 3.60 14.45 -12.41
C PHE A 108 4.11 15.26 -13.62
N TYR A 109 4.14 16.59 -13.52
CA TYR A 109 4.65 17.47 -14.57
C TYR A 109 6.10 17.16 -14.93
N GLN A 110 6.96 16.94 -13.92
CA GLN A 110 8.35 16.56 -14.14
C GLN A 110 8.44 15.20 -14.83
N ARG A 111 7.72 14.18 -14.35
CA ARG A 111 7.69 12.85 -15.01
C ARG A 111 7.24 12.93 -16.47
N ASN A 112 6.24 13.75 -16.80
CA ASN A 112 5.81 13.88 -18.19
C ASN A 112 6.81 14.67 -19.06
N ILE A 113 7.52 15.65 -18.49
CA ILE A 113 8.66 16.29 -19.17
C ILE A 113 9.77 15.26 -19.43
N ASP A 114 10.12 14.45 -18.43
CA ASP A 114 11.17 13.44 -18.54
C ASP A 114 10.80 12.38 -19.60
N LEU A 115 9.53 11.96 -19.66
CA LEU A 115 9.00 11.09 -20.72
C LEU A 115 9.04 11.74 -22.11
N GLN A 116 8.67 13.02 -22.25
CA GLN A 116 8.76 13.73 -23.53
C GLN A 116 10.22 13.95 -23.96
N ILE A 117 11.15 14.16 -23.03
CA ILE A 117 12.58 14.24 -23.30
C ILE A 117 13.10 12.86 -23.74
N ALA A 118 12.74 11.79 -23.03
CA ALA A 118 13.12 10.42 -23.38
C ALA A 118 12.58 10.00 -24.76
N GLU A 119 11.33 10.33 -25.09
CA GLU A 119 10.75 10.02 -26.40
C GLU A 119 11.37 10.87 -27.52
N ARG A 120 11.70 12.14 -27.26
CA ARG A 120 12.50 12.96 -28.20
C ARG A 120 13.92 12.40 -28.38
N HIS A 121 14.55 11.91 -27.32
CA HIS A 121 15.85 11.25 -27.38
C HIS A 121 15.76 9.97 -28.22
N ARG A 122 14.76 9.13 -27.98
CA ARG A 122 14.49 7.91 -28.77
C ARG A 122 14.23 8.24 -30.24
N LEU A 123 13.49 9.31 -30.54
CA LEU A 123 13.24 9.75 -31.91
C LEU A 123 14.51 10.27 -32.59
N LEU A 124 15.33 11.05 -31.86
CA LEU A 124 16.64 11.53 -32.32
C LEU A 124 17.61 10.37 -32.58
N GLU A 125 17.71 9.41 -31.66
CA GLU A 125 18.50 8.18 -31.84
C GLU A 125 18.01 7.40 -33.06
N THR A 126 16.70 7.17 -33.20
CA THR A 126 16.14 6.47 -34.37
C THR A 126 16.47 7.20 -35.68
N THR A 127 16.42 8.54 -35.67
CA THR A 127 16.78 9.38 -36.81
C THR A 127 18.27 9.28 -37.12
N ILE A 128 19.15 9.48 -36.14
CA ILE A 128 20.62 9.39 -36.28
C ILE A 128 21.05 7.97 -36.72
N PHE A 129 20.43 6.91 -36.19
CA PHE A 129 20.68 5.53 -36.62
C PHE A 129 20.19 5.28 -38.05
N SER A 130 19.10 5.91 -38.48
CA SER A 130 18.64 5.84 -39.88
C SER A 130 19.57 6.60 -40.84
N GLU A 131 20.06 7.79 -40.45
CA GLU A 131 21.02 8.59 -41.22
C GLU A 131 22.40 7.93 -41.30
N ARG A 132 22.89 7.32 -40.21
CA ARG A 132 24.11 6.51 -40.23
C ARG A 132 23.98 5.32 -41.17
N LYS A 133 22.89 4.54 -41.06
CA LYS A 133 22.63 3.42 -41.99
C LYS A 133 22.51 3.87 -43.44
N PHE A 134 21.89 5.02 -43.70
CA PHE A 134 21.82 5.61 -45.04
C PHE A 134 23.21 6.04 -45.55
N THR A 135 24.03 6.63 -44.69
CA THR A 135 25.41 7.05 -45.03
C THR A 135 26.31 5.84 -45.31
N GLU A 136 26.24 4.79 -44.48
CA GLU A 136 26.95 3.53 -44.70
C GLU A 136 26.49 2.83 -46.00
N PHE A 137 25.18 2.85 -46.29
CA PHE A 137 24.62 2.33 -47.53
C PHE A 137 25.14 3.10 -48.76
N MET A 138 25.19 4.43 -48.70
CA MET A 138 25.74 5.28 -49.76
C MET A 138 27.26 5.08 -49.94
N GLN A 139 28.03 4.91 -48.86
CA GLN A 139 29.46 4.57 -48.94
C GLN A 139 29.68 3.18 -49.56
N THR A 140 28.81 2.21 -49.25
CA THR A 140 28.85 0.85 -49.80
C THR A 140 28.52 0.84 -51.30
N LEU A 141 27.53 1.65 -51.73
CA LEU A 141 27.24 1.90 -53.14
C LEU A 141 28.38 2.60 -53.87
N SER A 142 29.05 3.56 -53.23
CA SER A 142 30.22 4.23 -53.81
C SER A 142 31.39 3.27 -54.03
N LYS A 143 31.68 2.38 -53.06
CA LYS A 143 32.70 1.33 -53.23
C LYS A 143 32.37 0.40 -54.39
N LYS A 144 31.14 -0.13 -54.46
CA LYS A 144 30.72 -1.00 -55.58
C LYS A 144 30.89 -0.35 -56.95
N ARG A 145 30.60 0.94 -57.10
CA ARG A 145 30.85 1.66 -58.37
C ARG A 145 32.33 1.87 -58.70
N THR A 146 33.21 1.83 -57.72
CA THR A 146 34.66 1.99 -57.93
C THR A 146 35.31 0.66 -58.33
N ASP A 147 34.79 -0.46 -57.81
CA ASP A 147 35.30 -1.81 -58.11
C ASP A 147 34.82 -2.36 -59.47
N GLU A 148 33.77 -1.79 -60.07
CA GLU A 148 33.24 -2.20 -61.40
C GLU A 148 33.93 -1.50 -62.60
N ASP A 149 34.64 -0.38 -62.39
CA ASP A 149 35.22 0.45 -63.47
C ASP A 149 36.74 0.24 -63.70
N ILE A 150 37.42 -0.59 -62.91
CA ILE A 150 38.86 -0.92 -63.10
C ILE A 150 38.99 -2.36 -63.61
N GLY A 151 38.54 -2.56 -64.86
CA GLY A 151 38.24 -3.89 -65.39
C GLY A 151 38.64 -4.17 -66.86
N LYS A 152 39.62 -3.46 -67.45
CA LYS A 152 40.47 -3.87 -68.61
C LYS A 152 41.32 -2.71 -69.16
N ASP A 153 42.64 -2.83 -69.14
CA ASP A 153 43.43 -3.04 -70.39
C ASP A 153 44.95 -3.27 -70.17
N SER A 154 45.53 -4.07 -71.08
CA SER A 154 46.95 -4.21 -71.49
C SER A 154 48.12 -4.38 -70.47
N SER A 155 48.55 -5.65 -70.36
CA SER A 155 49.92 -6.24 -70.27
C SER A 155 51.11 -5.47 -70.90
N PRO A 156 52.41 -5.84 -70.68
CA PRO A 156 53.15 -6.15 -69.44
C PRO A 156 54.57 -5.47 -69.35
N ASP A 157 55.41 -5.97 -68.43
CA ASP A 157 56.90 -6.01 -68.42
C ASP A 157 57.76 -5.02 -67.60
N GLU A 158 58.90 -5.59 -67.14
CA GLU A 158 60.17 -5.02 -66.62
C GLU A 158 60.34 -4.53 -65.15
N LYS A 159 61.00 -5.40 -64.37
CA LYS A 159 62.27 -5.19 -63.64
C LYS A 159 62.42 -4.12 -62.51
N ARG A 160 62.60 -4.66 -61.29
CA ARG A 160 63.88 -4.67 -60.50
C ARG A 160 64.44 -3.33 -59.94
N VAL A 161 64.76 -3.36 -58.62
CA VAL A 161 65.96 -2.82 -57.89
C VAL A 161 65.65 -2.01 -56.60
N ARG A 162 66.54 -2.18 -55.61
CA ARG A 162 66.75 -1.48 -54.31
C ARG A 162 66.75 0.07 -54.47
N SER A 163 66.54 0.92 -53.46
CA SER A 163 67.40 1.09 -52.27
C SER A 163 66.90 2.19 -51.31
N ASP A 164 66.99 1.91 -50.01
CA ASP A 164 67.65 2.70 -48.94
C ASP A 164 67.67 4.26 -48.90
N GLU A 165 67.53 4.74 -47.65
CA GLU A 165 68.08 5.96 -46.99
C GLU A 165 67.33 7.33 -46.92
N TYR A 166 67.02 7.70 -45.65
CA TYR A 166 67.01 9.04 -45.00
C TYR A 166 66.09 10.18 -45.56
N ASN A 167 65.58 11.15 -44.77
CA ASN A 167 65.95 11.60 -43.41
C ASN A 167 64.81 12.33 -42.64
N GLY A 168 64.97 12.48 -41.31
CA GLY A 168 64.31 13.50 -40.47
C GLY A 168 62.96 13.12 -39.84
N SER A 169 62.64 13.35 -38.57
CA SER A 169 63.37 13.72 -37.35
C SER A 169 62.30 13.90 -36.25
N ASN A 170 62.61 13.42 -35.04
CA ASN A 170 62.11 13.87 -33.72
C ASN A 170 60.67 13.50 -33.31
N PHE A 171 60.35 13.19 -32.04
CA PHE A 171 61.09 13.30 -30.76
C PHE A 171 60.81 12.06 -29.88
N VAL A 172 61.73 11.69 -28.98
CA VAL A 172 61.64 10.47 -28.14
C VAL A 172 61.04 10.75 -26.76
N SER A 173 60.49 9.71 -26.14
CA SER A 173 59.99 9.60 -24.75
C SER A 173 61.00 10.00 -23.67
N VAL A 174 60.56 10.06 -22.41
CA VAL A 174 61.21 9.38 -21.26
C VAL A 174 60.37 9.52 -19.97
N LEU A 175 60.35 8.45 -19.15
CA LEU A 175 59.85 8.40 -17.76
C LEU A 175 60.74 9.23 -16.81
N PRO A 176 60.34 9.48 -15.55
CA PRO A 176 61.17 8.87 -14.51
C PRO A 176 60.42 8.35 -13.28
N GLN A 177 61.19 7.65 -12.46
CA GLN A 177 60.82 6.92 -11.26
C GLN A 177 61.45 7.61 -10.02
N THR A 178 61.12 7.12 -8.82
CA THR A 178 61.90 7.19 -7.55
C THR A 178 62.09 8.50 -6.77
N CYS A 179 61.49 8.50 -5.56
CA CYS A 179 62.13 8.60 -4.22
C CYS A 179 62.36 9.95 -3.49
N ASP A 180 62.19 9.84 -2.15
CA ASP A 180 62.74 10.63 -1.02
C ASP A 180 62.26 12.09 -0.84
N THR A 181 62.11 12.70 0.37
CA THR A 181 62.36 12.28 1.78
C THR A 181 61.55 13.16 2.77
N GLU A 182 61.45 12.73 4.04
CA GLU A 182 61.22 13.56 5.26
C GLU A 182 59.85 14.30 5.38
N GLU A 183 59.29 14.63 6.56
CA GLU A 183 59.83 14.74 7.92
C GLU A 183 58.71 14.56 8.99
N ASN A 184 58.94 13.77 10.06
CA ASN A 184 58.55 14.09 11.45
C ASN A 184 58.89 12.96 12.44
N LYS A 185 59.25 13.31 13.68
CA LYS A 185 59.95 12.40 14.61
C LYS A 185 59.67 12.72 16.09
N TYR A 186 59.58 11.66 16.92
CA TYR A 186 59.51 11.63 18.40
C TYR A 186 58.20 12.14 19.05
N ASN A 187 57.47 11.33 19.86
CA ASN A 187 57.77 10.71 21.17
C ASN A 187 57.92 11.75 22.30
N LYS A 188 57.54 11.54 23.56
CA LYS A 188 56.83 10.50 24.38
C LYS A 188 56.94 11.03 25.85
N SER A 189 56.48 10.30 26.87
CA SER A 189 56.76 10.48 28.32
C SER A 189 55.76 11.43 29.03
N ASP A 190 55.22 11.16 30.23
CA ASP A 190 55.45 10.08 31.21
C ASP A 190 54.20 9.67 32.03
N ILE A 191 54.28 8.47 32.62
CA ILE A 191 53.47 7.88 33.72
C ILE A 191 54.44 7.75 34.91
N PRO A 192 54.08 8.03 36.20
CA PRO A 192 53.84 6.90 37.13
C PRO A 192 52.96 7.13 38.40
N ASP A 193 52.30 6.04 38.82
CA ASP A 193 52.22 5.48 40.19
C ASP A 193 51.52 6.25 41.36
N ASN A 194 50.98 5.63 42.43
CA ASN A 194 50.71 4.21 42.79
C ASN A 194 49.71 4.15 43.99
N GLN A 195 48.97 3.02 44.13
CA GLN A 195 48.51 2.31 45.38
C GLN A 195 47.81 3.16 46.50
N GLU A 196 47.16 2.70 47.58
CA GLU A 196 46.91 1.44 48.34
C GLU A 196 45.45 1.55 48.93
N ASP A 197 44.77 0.60 49.59
CA ASP A 197 44.37 -0.81 49.33
C ASP A 197 43.17 -1.17 50.30
N GLU A 198 42.62 -2.42 50.28
CA GLU A 198 41.58 -3.01 51.20
C GLU A 198 40.11 -2.46 51.12
N ASP A 199 38.99 -3.18 51.30
CA ASP A 199 38.56 -4.57 51.64
C ASP A 199 37.12 -4.80 51.08
N GLY A 200 36.51 -5.99 50.88
CA GLY A 200 36.93 -7.38 51.09
C GLY A 200 35.75 -8.39 50.98
N LEU A 201 36.07 -9.70 50.91
CA LEU A 201 35.26 -10.90 51.25
C LEU A 201 34.01 -11.29 50.41
N GLY A 202 33.96 -12.55 49.92
CA GLY A 202 32.74 -13.08 49.26
C GLY A 202 32.68 -14.51 48.68
N ASN A 203 33.65 -15.40 48.92
CA ASN A 203 33.63 -16.88 48.72
C ASN A 203 32.89 -17.52 47.49
N GLN A 204 33.65 -18.17 46.59
CA GLN A 204 33.44 -19.62 46.27
C GLN A 204 34.60 -20.25 45.48
N GLU A 205 35.52 -20.88 46.22
CA GLU A 205 36.33 -22.07 45.81
C GLU A 205 35.39 -23.30 45.79
N ASP A 206 35.58 -24.43 45.08
CA ASP A 206 36.59 -24.98 44.15
C ASP A 206 35.85 -25.88 43.13
N GLY A 207 36.36 -26.29 41.96
CA GLY A 207 37.67 -26.12 41.33
C GLY A 207 37.88 -27.17 40.21
N LEU A 208 39.08 -27.20 39.62
CA LEU A 208 39.61 -28.14 38.60
C LEU A 208 39.39 -27.80 37.10
N ASP A 209 40.21 -26.88 36.57
CA ASP A 209 41.39 -27.18 35.71
C ASP A 209 41.34 -28.46 34.82
N ASN A 210 41.80 -28.54 33.57
CA ASN A 210 42.57 -27.67 32.64
C ASN A 210 42.57 -28.34 31.22
N LYS A 211 42.99 -27.76 30.07
CA LYS A 211 43.59 -26.46 29.74
C LYS A 211 43.38 -26.08 28.25
N GLU A 212 43.44 -24.77 28.00
CA GLU A 212 44.16 -24.04 26.93
C GLU A 212 44.73 -24.78 25.70
N ASP A 213 44.27 -24.36 24.52
CA ASP A 213 44.99 -23.51 23.54
C ASP A 213 43.87 -22.74 22.79
N GLY A 214 43.86 -21.43 22.55
CA GLY A 214 44.94 -20.45 22.52
C GLY A 214 45.10 -19.92 21.09
N LEU A 215 44.49 -18.77 20.75
CA LEU A 215 45.01 -17.72 19.84
C LEU A 215 43.97 -16.62 19.58
N ASP A 216 44.46 -15.38 19.49
CA ASP A 216 43.71 -14.12 19.44
C ASP A 216 43.52 -13.57 18.01
N ASN A 217 42.53 -12.69 17.86
CA ASN A 217 42.42 -11.56 16.91
C ASN A 217 42.82 -11.73 15.42
N GLN A 218 41.89 -11.43 14.52
CA GLN A 218 41.83 -10.11 13.86
C GLN A 218 40.57 -9.92 13.00
N GLU A 219 40.06 -8.69 12.98
CA GLU A 219 39.17 -8.22 11.91
C GLU A 219 39.98 -7.98 10.64
N ASP A 220 39.46 -8.42 9.50
CA ASP A 220 39.84 -7.89 8.19
C ASP A 220 38.59 -7.78 7.31
N GLY A 221 38.25 -6.55 6.93
CA GLY A 221 37.15 -6.27 6.03
C GLY A 221 37.62 -6.18 4.59
N LEU A 222 37.32 -7.18 3.77
CA LEU A 222 37.32 -7.05 2.32
C LEU A 222 36.04 -7.68 1.75
N GLY A 223 35.30 -6.89 0.96
CA GLY A 223 34.03 -7.32 0.39
C GLY A 223 34.21 -8.21 -0.83
N ASN A 224 33.25 -9.10 -1.05
CA ASN A 224 32.96 -9.66 -2.37
C ASN A 224 31.51 -9.34 -2.73
N GLN A 225 31.33 -8.72 -3.89
CA GLN A 225 30.11 -8.91 -4.67
C GLN A 225 30.06 -10.39 -5.07
N GLU A 226 28.89 -11.02 -5.00
CA GLU A 226 28.47 -11.99 -6.03
C GLU A 226 26.95 -12.24 -5.94
N ASP A 227 26.31 -11.99 -7.09
CA ASP A 227 25.22 -12.78 -7.67
C ASP A 227 23.91 -12.97 -6.89
N GLY A 228 23.12 -11.90 -6.87
CA GLY A 228 21.68 -12.04 -6.92
C GLY A 228 21.20 -12.51 -8.30
N LEU A 229 20.90 -13.80 -8.47
CA LEU A 229 20.09 -14.34 -9.59
C LEU A 229 19.47 -15.73 -9.30
N GLY A 230 19.11 -16.03 -8.04
CA GLY A 230 18.65 -17.39 -7.65
C GLY A 230 17.28 -17.53 -6.94
N ASN A 231 16.74 -16.49 -6.29
CA ASN A 231 15.65 -16.67 -5.31
C ASN A 231 14.23 -16.29 -5.80
N GLN A 232 14.03 -15.87 -7.04
CA GLN A 232 12.70 -15.44 -7.52
C GLN A 232 11.76 -16.58 -7.93
N ALA A 233 12.28 -17.73 -8.39
CA ALA A 233 11.44 -18.80 -8.96
C ALA A 233 10.43 -19.39 -7.94
N ASN A 234 10.92 -19.74 -6.74
CA ASN A 234 10.11 -20.45 -5.74
C ASN A 234 9.04 -19.55 -5.08
N GLY A 235 9.26 -18.22 -5.07
CA GLY A 235 8.29 -17.25 -4.55
C GLY A 235 7.04 -17.13 -5.44
N VAL A 236 7.21 -17.21 -6.76
CA VAL A 236 6.10 -17.20 -7.71
C VAL A 236 5.29 -18.51 -7.64
N GLU A 237 5.96 -19.65 -7.41
CA GLU A 237 5.33 -20.98 -7.42
C GLU A 237 4.22 -21.13 -6.34
N TYR A 238 4.47 -20.68 -5.11
CA TYR A 238 3.46 -20.73 -4.03
C TYR A 238 2.19 -19.94 -4.35
N ASP A 239 2.36 -18.66 -4.73
CA ASP A 239 1.23 -17.79 -5.04
C ASP A 239 0.46 -18.30 -6.27
N THR A 240 1.16 -18.83 -7.27
CA THR A 240 0.54 -19.41 -8.46
C THR A 240 -0.29 -20.66 -8.09
N GLU A 241 0.21 -21.58 -7.28
CA GLU A 241 -0.54 -22.81 -6.99
C GLU A 241 -1.75 -22.57 -6.06
N VAL A 242 -1.72 -21.53 -5.21
CA VAL A 242 -2.91 -21.11 -4.45
C VAL A 242 -3.94 -20.41 -5.35
N ARG A 243 -3.53 -19.56 -6.30
CA ARG A 243 -4.42 -19.01 -7.33
C ARG A 243 -5.06 -20.12 -8.17
N ASN A 244 -4.27 -21.10 -8.61
CA ASN A 244 -4.74 -22.29 -9.34
C ASN A 244 -5.78 -23.14 -8.58
N LEU A 245 -5.91 -22.98 -7.26
CA LEU A 245 -6.94 -23.62 -6.43
C LEU A 245 -8.18 -22.74 -6.29
N LEU A 246 -7.99 -21.43 -6.13
CA LEU A 246 -9.07 -20.45 -6.04
C LEU A 246 -9.81 -20.28 -7.37
N ASP A 247 -9.08 -20.24 -8.50
CA ASP A 247 -9.64 -20.12 -9.85
C ASP A 247 -10.55 -21.31 -10.23
N GLU A 248 -10.31 -22.50 -9.67
CA GLU A 248 -11.21 -23.66 -9.83
C GLU A 248 -12.48 -23.57 -8.98
N SER A 249 -12.51 -22.69 -7.97
CA SER A 249 -13.65 -22.50 -7.07
C SER A 249 -14.55 -21.31 -7.45
N GLU A 250 -14.13 -20.49 -8.41
CA GLU A 250 -14.74 -19.21 -8.72
C GLU A 250 -15.13 -19.07 -10.20
N THR A 251 -16.21 -18.32 -10.47
CA THR A 251 -16.69 -18.05 -11.83
C THR A 251 -16.48 -16.58 -12.16
N CYS A 252 -15.54 -16.27 -13.05
CA CYS A 252 -15.34 -14.91 -13.52
C CYS A 252 -16.59 -14.40 -14.27
N SER A 253 -17.15 -13.27 -13.85
CA SER A 253 -18.25 -12.63 -14.57
C SER A 253 -17.76 -11.91 -15.83
N GLN A 254 -18.59 -11.81 -16.86
CA GLN A 254 -18.22 -11.19 -18.14
C GLN A 254 -17.73 -9.74 -17.98
N GLU A 255 -18.29 -8.98 -17.03
CA GLU A 255 -17.88 -7.59 -16.80
C GLU A 255 -16.53 -7.51 -16.06
N PHE A 256 -16.28 -8.44 -15.13
CA PHE A 256 -14.98 -8.52 -14.45
C PHE A 256 -13.86 -8.94 -15.40
N SER A 257 -14.15 -9.70 -16.46
CA SER A 257 -13.17 -10.07 -17.50
C SER A 257 -12.53 -8.86 -18.20
N THR A 258 -13.29 -7.78 -18.42
CA THR A 258 -12.72 -6.55 -19.02
C THR A 258 -11.78 -5.84 -18.04
N ILE A 259 -12.23 -5.63 -16.80
CA ILE A 259 -11.43 -5.04 -15.71
C ILE A 259 -10.13 -5.85 -15.48
N LEU A 260 -10.23 -7.18 -15.48
CA LEU A 260 -9.06 -8.06 -15.37
C LEU A 260 -8.10 -7.88 -16.56
N THR A 261 -8.61 -7.74 -17.78
CA THR A 261 -7.80 -7.49 -18.98
C THR A 261 -7.06 -6.16 -18.87
N ASN A 262 -7.75 -5.09 -18.46
CA ASN A 262 -7.15 -3.77 -18.24
C ASN A 262 -6.08 -3.83 -17.13
N PHE A 263 -6.30 -4.60 -16.05
CA PHE A 263 -5.28 -4.81 -15.02
C PHE A 263 -4.06 -5.57 -15.53
N ARG A 264 -4.23 -6.57 -16.41
CA ARG A 264 -3.11 -7.26 -17.06
C ARG A 264 -2.33 -6.38 -18.04
N ILE A 265 -2.90 -5.26 -18.50
CA ILE A 265 -2.21 -4.22 -19.28
C ILE A 265 -1.44 -3.30 -18.33
N TYR A 266 -2.11 -2.74 -17.32
CA TYR A 266 -1.51 -1.92 -16.25
C TYR A 266 -0.27 -2.57 -15.63
N GLN A 267 -0.32 -3.86 -15.30
CA GLN A 267 0.81 -4.64 -14.76
C GLN A 267 2.05 -4.69 -15.67
N ARG A 268 1.93 -4.43 -16.97
CA ARG A 268 3.06 -4.40 -17.93
C ARG A 268 3.60 -2.99 -18.15
N GLU A 269 2.73 -1.99 -18.00
CA GLU A 269 3.02 -0.59 -18.30
C GLU A 269 3.54 0.18 -17.07
N VAL A 270 3.06 -0.19 -15.87
CA VAL A 270 3.31 0.56 -14.64
C VAL A 270 3.94 -0.33 -13.58
N ASN A 271 5.13 0.07 -13.11
CA ASN A 271 5.78 -0.53 -11.96
C ASN A 271 5.12 -0.04 -10.67
N ASN A 272 4.17 -0.82 -10.15
CA ASN A 272 3.44 -0.55 -8.92
C ASN A 272 3.56 -1.74 -7.96
N THR A 273 3.95 -1.47 -6.71
CA THR A 273 4.25 -2.52 -5.71
C THR A 273 3.07 -3.47 -5.40
N LEU A 274 1.83 -3.00 -5.50
CA LEU A 274 0.64 -3.86 -5.37
C LEU A 274 0.45 -4.72 -6.62
N SER A 275 0.62 -4.13 -7.81
CA SER A 275 0.47 -4.81 -9.09
C SER A 275 1.53 -5.92 -9.27
N GLU A 276 2.78 -5.68 -8.88
CA GLU A 276 3.87 -6.68 -8.77
C GLU A 276 3.50 -7.84 -7.84
N ASN A 277 2.86 -7.54 -6.70
CA ASN A 277 2.39 -8.53 -5.75
C ASN A 277 1.13 -9.28 -6.24
N GLY A 278 0.63 -8.96 -7.44
CA GLY A 278 -0.59 -9.53 -7.98
C GLY A 278 -1.80 -9.14 -7.14
N ILE A 279 -1.89 -7.87 -6.73
CA ILE A 279 -3.01 -7.26 -6.03
C ILE A 279 -3.56 -6.12 -6.89
N MET A 280 -4.86 -6.18 -7.20
CA MET A 280 -5.60 -5.17 -7.93
C MET A 280 -6.22 -4.21 -6.92
N ASP A 281 -5.70 -3.00 -6.87
CA ASP A 281 -6.26 -1.92 -6.07
C ASP A 281 -7.47 -1.32 -6.81
N LEU A 282 -8.67 -1.56 -6.27
CA LEU A 282 -9.94 -1.01 -6.76
C LEU A 282 -10.48 0.07 -5.80
N THR A 283 -9.62 0.69 -4.99
CA THR A 283 -10.01 1.87 -4.21
C THR A 283 -10.27 3.07 -5.14
N PRO A 284 -11.20 4.00 -4.80
CA PRO A 284 -11.56 5.12 -5.67
C PRO A 284 -10.41 6.07 -6.01
N THR A 285 -9.33 6.04 -5.22
CA THR A 285 -8.15 6.89 -5.38
C THR A 285 -6.96 6.18 -6.04
N SER A 286 -7.09 4.90 -6.41
CA SER A 286 -5.98 4.14 -7.00
C SER A 286 -5.62 4.63 -8.39
N GLU A 287 -4.35 4.52 -8.75
CA GLU A 287 -3.86 4.84 -10.09
C GLU A 287 -4.53 3.95 -11.15
N PHE A 288 -4.75 2.67 -10.85
CA PHE A 288 -5.40 1.73 -11.76
C PHE A 288 -6.84 2.14 -12.08
N VAL A 289 -7.66 2.42 -11.06
CA VAL A 289 -9.05 2.87 -11.25
C VAL A 289 -9.09 4.21 -11.97
N LEU A 290 -8.22 5.15 -11.61
CA LEU A 290 -8.24 6.48 -12.21
C LEU A 290 -7.74 6.48 -13.65
N LEU A 291 -6.65 5.78 -13.98
CA LEU A 291 -5.98 5.91 -15.28
C LEU A 291 -6.37 4.82 -16.30
N HIS A 292 -6.83 3.64 -15.86
CA HIS A 292 -6.97 2.45 -16.72
C HIS A 292 -8.37 1.78 -16.72
N LEU A 293 -9.36 2.33 -16.03
CA LEU A 293 -10.75 1.85 -16.07
C LEU A 293 -11.72 2.92 -16.60
N GLU A 294 -12.74 2.48 -17.34
CA GLU A 294 -13.85 3.36 -17.70
C GLU A 294 -14.79 3.57 -16.50
N GLU A 295 -15.25 4.81 -16.31
CA GLU A 295 -16.12 5.21 -15.19
C GLU A 295 -17.36 4.30 -15.11
N ALA A 296 -18.01 3.99 -16.24
CA ALA A 296 -19.21 3.16 -16.30
C ALA A 296 -18.97 1.67 -15.92
N GLU A 297 -17.80 1.12 -16.24
CA GLU A 297 -17.41 -0.24 -15.85
C GLU A 297 -17.17 -0.31 -14.34
N TYR A 298 -16.40 0.65 -13.82
CA TYR A 298 -16.11 0.77 -12.40
C TYR A 298 -17.39 0.98 -11.58
N ASP A 299 -18.29 1.89 -12.00
CA ASP A 299 -19.59 2.14 -11.36
C ASP A 299 -20.46 0.88 -11.32
N THR A 300 -20.43 0.07 -12.38
CA THR A 300 -21.17 -1.20 -12.47
C THR A 300 -20.60 -2.24 -11.52
N LEU A 301 -19.27 -2.32 -11.39
CA LEU A 301 -18.60 -3.16 -10.41
C LEU A 301 -18.93 -2.72 -8.98
N MET A 302 -18.81 -1.42 -8.68
CA MET A 302 -19.07 -0.87 -7.35
C MET A 302 -20.51 -1.17 -6.92
N LYS A 303 -21.52 -0.92 -7.76
CA LYS A 303 -22.92 -1.28 -7.45
C LYS A 303 -23.06 -2.78 -7.13
N LYS A 304 -22.48 -3.67 -7.93
CA LYS A 304 -22.52 -5.12 -7.66
C LYS A 304 -21.85 -5.52 -6.33
N VAL A 305 -20.80 -4.81 -5.90
CA VAL A 305 -20.07 -5.09 -4.66
C VAL A 305 -20.76 -4.47 -3.44
N PHE A 306 -21.26 -3.24 -3.56
CA PHE A 306 -21.73 -2.41 -2.45
C PHE A 306 -23.25 -2.34 -2.29
N ASP A 307 -24.07 -2.56 -3.33
CA ASP A 307 -25.54 -2.64 -3.18
C ASP A 307 -26.00 -3.63 -2.08
N PRO A 308 -25.33 -4.78 -1.83
CA PRO A 308 -25.65 -5.64 -0.69
C PRO A 308 -25.12 -5.09 0.65
N ILE A 309 -23.96 -4.42 0.63
CA ILE A 309 -23.28 -3.86 1.80
C ILE A 309 -24.06 -2.67 2.37
N ASP A 310 -24.53 -1.76 1.52
CA ASP A 310 -25.36 -0.62 1.91
C ASP A 310 -26.67 -1.01 2.62
N LYS A 311 -27.10 -2.27 2.45
CA LYS A 311 -28.29 -2.85 3.08
C LYS A 311 -27.99 -3.58 4.39
N ILE A 312 -26.72 -3.75 4.78
CA ILE A 312 -26.32 -4.46 6.01
C ILE A 312 -26.59 -3.62 7.26
N PHE A 313 -26.53 -2.30 7.14
CA PHE A 313 -26.75 -1.36 8.25
C PHE A 313 -28.24 -0.93 8.29
N PRO A 314 -28.98 -1.21 9.40
CA PRO A 314 -30.41 -0.90 9.46
C PRO A 314 -30.70 0.60 9.39
N LYS A 315 -31.71 1.00 8.62
CA LYS A 315 -32.11 2.41 8.45
C LYS A 315 -32.51 3.06 9.78
N GLU A 316 -33.15 2.31 10.68
CA GLU A 316 -33.54 2.80 12.00
C GLU A 316 -32.33 3.08 12.90
N ALA A 317 -31.19 2.41 12.65
CA ALA A 317 -29.94 2.65 13.34
C ALA A 317 -29.22 3.92 12.82
N ASP A 318 -29.33 4.20 11.52
CA ASP A 318 -28.81 5.41 10.89
C ASP A 318 -29.58 6.66 11.32
N GLU A 319 -30.92 6.56 11.33
CA GLU A 319 -31.81 7.57 11.89
C GLU A 319 -31.54 7.83 13.38
N PHE A 320 -31.31 6.77 14.16
CA PHE A 320 -30.91 6.89 15.57
C PHE A 320 -29.57 7.60 15.75
N LEU A 321 -28.52 7.20 15.02
CA LEU A 321 -27.21 7.87 15.08
C LEU A 321 -27.32 9.35 14.70
N THR A 322 -28.10 9.65 13.66
CA THR A 322 -28.31 11.02 13.17
C THR A 322 -29.05 11.89 14.20
N ASP A 323 -30.15 11.43 14.81
CA ASP A 323 -30.79 12.18 15.90
C ASP A 323 -29.87 12.32 17.13
N PHE A 324 -29.11 11.26 17.45
CA PHE A 324 -28.22 11.25 18.60
C PHE A 324 -27.08 12.25 18.45
N PHE A 325 -26.43 12.40 17.28
CA PHE A 325 -25.30 13.30 17.11
C PHE A 325 -25.62 14.66 16.44
N SER A 326 -26.83 14.88 15.93
CA SER A 326 -27.22 16.17 15.32
C SER A 326 -27.28 17.36 16.28
N LYS A 327 -27.59 17.10 17.56
CA LYS A 327 -27.89 18.10 18.60
C LYS A 327 -26.61 18.69 19.18
N LYS A 328 -26.49 20.03 19.18
CA LYS A 328 -25.47 20.73 19.97
C LYS A 328 -25.91 20.74 21.43
N LEU A 329 -25.08 20.20 22.30
CA LEU A 329 -25.35 20.02 23.74
C LEU A 329 -24.16 20.50 24.54
N SER A 330 -24.39 20.92 25.79
CA SER A 330 -23.32 21.12 26.76
C SER A 330 -22.79 19.79 27.30
N GLU A 331 -21.68 19.84 28.03
CA GLU A 331 -21.06 18.67 28.68
C GLU A 331 -22.04 17.87 29.55
N GLN A 332 -22.69 18.52 30.53
CA GLN A 332 -23.69 17.86 31.39
C GLN A 332 -24.84 17.24 30.57
N GLN A 333 -25.31 17.94 29.52
CA GLN A 333 -26.36 17.43 28.65
C GLN A 333 -25.91 16.21 27.83
N TRP A 334 -24.62 16.05 27.57
CA TRP A 334 -24.06 14.84 26.97
C TRP A 334 -24.01 13.68 27.96
N GLU A 335 -23.61 13.92 29.21
CA GLU A 335 -23.62 12.89 30.27
C GLU A 335 -25.03 12.36 30.54
N ASP A 336 -25.99 13.26 30.80
CA ASP A 336 -27.41 12.93 31.01
C ASP A 336 -27.98 12.10 29.84
N LYS A 337 -27.53 12.42 28.61
CA LYS A 337 -27.95 11.76 27.38
C LYS A 337 -27.31 10.39 27.19
N ILE A 338 -26.04 10.21 27.55
CA ILE A 338 -25.38 8.89 27.57
C ILE A 338 -26.04 8.01 28.65
N GLU A 339 -26.29 8.53 29.85
CA GLU A 339 -27.00 7.79 30.90
C GLU A 339 -28.42 7.39 30.45
N SER A 340 -29.11 8.26 29.71
CA SER A 340 -30.43 7.93 29.15
C SER A 340 -30.44 6.70 28.23
N LEU A 341 -29.31 6.34 27.60
CA LEU A 341 -29.19 5.15 26.76
C LEU A 341 -29.27 3.84 27.55
N MET A 342 -28.98 3.86 28.86
CA MET A 342 -29.08 2.70 29.75
C MET A 342 -30.54 2.28 30.00
N LYS A 343 -31.51 3.16 29.71
CA LYS A 343 -32.95 2.91 29.87
C LYS A 343 -33.47 2.04 28.72
N VAL A 344 -33.36 0.72 28.89
CA VAL A 344 -33.89 -0.28 27.96
C VAL A 344 -35.40 -0.44 28.16
N GLY A 345 -36.19 0.01 27.18
CA GLY A 345 -37.62 -0.29 27.10
C GLY A 345 -37.87 -1.70 26.59
N SER A 346 -39.00 -2.31 26.98
CA SER A 346 -39.35 -3.72 26.72
C SER A 346 -39.46 -4.12 25.24
N GLU A 347 -39.59 -3.16 24.33
CA GLU A 347 -39.84 -3.38 22.90
C GLU A 347 -38.69 -2.90 21.98
N GLN A 348 -37.51 -2.59 22.52
CA GLN A 348 -36.41 -2.05 21.71
C GLN A 348 -35.76 -3.12 20.80
N ASN A 349 -35.52 -2.76 19.53
CA ASN A 349 -34.81 -3.59 18.55
C ASN A 349 -33.43 -4.03 19.07
N LYS A 350 -33.12 -5.33 18.98
CA LYS A 350 -31.86 -5.95 19.43
C LYS A 350 -30.61 -5.29 18.83
N PHE A 351 -30.68 -4.80 17.59
CA PHE A 351 -29.58 -4.05 16.96
C PHE A 351 -29.35 -2.71 17.65
N ILE A 352 -30.43 -1.96 17.91
CA ILE A 352 -30.37 -0.67 18.63
C ILE A 352 -29.85 -0.88 20.06
N ILE A 353 -30.20 -1.97 20.73
CA ILE A 353 -29.63 -2.32 22.06
C ILE A 353 -28.12 -2.58 21.97
N LYS A 354 -27.63 -3.30 20.94
CA LYS A 354 -26.18 -3.48 20.71
C LYS A 354 -25.48 -2.14 20.44
N LEU A 355 -26.08 -1.29 19.59
CA LEU A 355 -25.56 0.03 19.21
C LEU A 355 -25.45 0.98 20.42
N LYS A 356 -26.52 1.10 21.21
CA LYS A 356 -26.51 1.90 22.46
C LYS A 356 -25.41 1.44 23.41
N ARG A 357 -25.26 0.13 23.61
CA ARG A 357 -24.19 -0.43 24.45
C ARG A 357 -22.80 -0.12 23.91
N LEU A 358 -22.58 -0.21 22.59
CA LEU A 358 -21.31 0.21 21.99
C LEU A 358 -21.01 1.68 22.33
N ILE A 359 -21.96 2.59 22.05
CA ILE A 359 -21.81 4.03 22.34
C ILE A 359 -21.49 4.28 23.82
N ILE A 360 -22.24 3.67 24.75
CA ILE A 360 -22.00 3.78 26.20
C ILE A 360 -20.58 3.28 26.59
N GLU A 361 -20.08 2.24 25.93
CA GLU A 361 -18.79 1.62 26.23
C GLU A 361 -17.58 2.34 25.59
N THR A 362 -17.78 3.22 24.60
CA THR A 362 -16.68 3.81 23.81
C THR A 362 -16.71 5.33 23.68
N LEU A 363 -17.89 5.97 23.72
CA LEU A 363 -18.00 7.43 23.61
C LEU A 363 -17.40 8.20 24.80
N PRO A 364 -17.52 7.75 26.08
CA PRO A 364 -16.99 8.51 27.22
C PRO A 364 -15.50 8.83 27.13
N ILE A 365 -14.68 7.91 26.59
CA ILE A 365 -13.22 8.09 26.46
C ILE A 365 -12.88 9.33 25.60
N PHE A 366 -13.64 9.57 24.53
CA PHE A 366 -13.46 10.78 23.71
C PHE A 366 -13.90 12.03 24.46
N PHE A 367 -15.05 11.97 25.14
CA PHE A 367 -15.60 13.13 25.85
C PHE A 367 -14.74 13.53 27.05
N ASP A 368 -14.20 12.58 27.81
CA ASP A 368 -13.29 12.85 28.92
C ASP A 368 -12.01 13.54 28.44
N SER A 369 -11.48 13.20 27.26
CA SER A 369 -10.40 13.94 26.60
C SER A 369 -10.81 15.35 26.18
N TYR A 370 -12.04 15.55 25.69
CA TYR A 370 -12.53 16.88 25.31
C TYR A 370 -12.75 17.82 26.51
N LYS A 371 -13.07 17.29 27.70
CA LYS A 371 -13.22 18.06 28.95
C LYS A 371 -11.91 18.76 29.36
N LEU A 372 -10.76 18.21 28.98
CA LEU A 372 -9.44 18.78 29.28
C LEU A 372 -9.11 20.05 28.47
N MET A 373 -9.96 20.44 27.51
CA MET A 373 -9.88 21.70 26.74
C MET A 373 -8.51 21.95 26.07
N SER A 374 -7.63 22.73 26.70
CA SER A 374 -6.26 22.99 26.23
C SER A 374 -5.39 21.74 26.32
N ASP A 375 -5.67 20.90 27.31
CA ASP A 375 -4.89 19.72 27.66
C ASP A 375 -5.53 18.45 27.07
N ASN A 376 -6.42 18.61 26.08
CA ASN A 376 -7.06 17.51 25.34
C ASN A 376 -5.98 16.69 24.61
N PRO A 377 -5.74 15.41 24.99
CA PRO A 377 -4.67 14.62 24.41
C PRO A 377 -4.80 14.44 22.89
N LEU A 378 -6.02 14.45 22.34
CA LEU A 378 -6.26 14.40 20.89
C LEU A 378 -5.82 15.68 20.15
N LYS A 379 -5.43 16.74 20.86
CA LYS A 379 -4.82 17.95 20.29
C LYS A 379 -3.32 18.05 20.56
N HIS A 380 -2.74 17.10 21.29
CA HIS A 380 -1.32 17.09 21.62
C HIS A 380 -0.52 16.47 20.47
N LYS A 381 0.34 17.26 19.85
CA LYS A 381 1.20 16.82 18.72
C LYS A 381 2.22 15.75 19.10
N GLU A 382 2.46 15.56 20.40
CA GLU A 382 3.43 14.61 20.94
C GLU A 382 2.82 13.25 21.31
N MET A 383 1.48 13.09 21.20
CA MET A 383 0.80 11.81 21.49
C MET A 383 1.44 10.66 20.71
N SER A 384 1.77 9.59 21.43
CA SER A 384 2.40 8.42 20.81
C SER A 384 1.38 7.55 20.04
N GLU A 385 1.89 6.76 19.10
CA GLU A 385 1.08 5.84 18.29
C GLU A 385 0.40 4.79 19.16
N GLU A 386 1.15 4.21 20.10
CA GLU A 386 0.66 3.22 21.05
C GLU A 386 -0.41 3.80 21.99
N GLU A 387 -0.22 5.02 22.49
CA GLU A 387 -1.20 5.70 23.35
C GLU A 387 -2.49 6.01 22.58
N TYR A 388 -2.39 6.56 21.37
CA TYR A 388 -3.54 6.89 20.52
C TYR A 388 -4.34 5.63 20.17
N MET A 389 -3.64 4.60 19.67
CA MET A 389 -4.27 3.35 19.23
C MET A 389 -4.90 2.59 20.41
N ASN A 390 -4.22 2.46 21.55
CA ASN A 390 -4.76 1.76 22.73
C ASN A 390 -5.90 2.52 23.41
N THR A 391 -5.91 3.85 23.38
CA THR A 391 -6.92 4.65 24.07
C THR A 391 -8.20 4.81 23.24
N TYR A 392 -8.08 5.15 21.95
CA TYR A 392 -9.24 5.56 21.14
C TYR A 392 -9.67 4.53 20.09
N ILE A 393 -8.72 3.80 19.48
CA ILE A 393 -8.98 2.98 18.28
C ILE A 393 -9.25 1.51 18.63
N HIS A 394 -8.29 0.85 19.28
CA HIS A 394 -8.41 -0.56 19.67
C HIS A 394 -9.64 -0.85 20.52
N PRO A 395 -10.07 0.01 21.48
CA PRO A 395 -11.27 -0.25 22.26
C PRO A 395 -12.53 -0.28 21.38
N ILE A 396 -12.73 0.70 20.48
CA ILE A 396 -13.95 0.74 19.68
C ILE A 396 -14.01 -0.39 18.63
N LEU A 397 -12.90 -0.70 17.95
CA LEU A 397 -12.83 -1.84 17.02
C LEU A 397 -13.12 -3.17 17.73
N LYS A 398 -12.50 -3.40 18.90
CA LYS A 398 -12.72 -4.59 19.74
C LYS A 398 -14.18 -4.69 20.21
N LYS A 399 -14.77 -3.60 20.68
CA LYS A 399 -16.15 -3.57 21.17
C LYS A 399 -17.15 -3.78 20.03
N ALA A 400 -16.90 -3.22 18.85
CA ALA A 400 -17.73 -3.44 17.67
C ALA A 400 -17.75 -4.93 17.26
N LEU A 401 -16.58 -5.56 17.10
CA LEU A 401 -16.50 -6.99 16.76
C LEU A 401 -17.15 -7.89 17.81
N ILE A 402 -16.96 -7.64 19.10
CA ILE A 402 -17.62 -8.40 20.18
C ILE A 402 -19.14 -8.20 20.16
N ARG A 403 -19.62 -6.96 19.97
CA ARG A 403 -21.06 -6.64 20.04
C ARG A 403 -21.80 -7.12 18.80
N PHE A 404 -21.23 -6.96 17.61
CA PHE A 404 -21.91 -7.25 16.34
C PHE A 404 -21.59 -8.63 15.80
N SER A 405 -20.36 -9.13 15.98
CA SER A 405 -19.84 -10.30 15.25
C SER A 405 -19.48 -11.51 16.13
N ASP A 406 -19.33 -11.33 17.45
CA ASP A 406 -18.71 -12.29 18.40
C ASP A 406 -17.27 -12.71 17.99
N ILE A 407 -16.58 -11.83 17.25
CA ILE A 407 -15.24 -12.08 16.72
C ILE A 407 -14.19 -11.61 17.72
N ARG A 408 -13.16 -12.46 17.93
CA ARG A 408 -12.05 -12.14 18.82
C ARG A 408 -11.13 -11.10 18.17
N TYR A 409 -10.87 -10.02 18.90
CA TYR A 409 -9.88 -9.00 18.57
C TYR A 409 -8.74 -8.99 19.61
N VAL A 410 -7.51 -8.80 19.14
CA VAL A 410 -6.31 -8.63 19.97
C VAL A 410 -5.59 -7.35 19.51
N PRO A 411 -5.37 -6.36 20.41
CA PRO A 411 -4.57 -5.16 20.13
C PRO A 411 -3.09 -5.38 20.42
N GLY A 412 -2.27 -4.42 19.98
CA GLY A 412 -0.84 -4.38 20.18
C GLY A 412 -0.07 -5.07 19.06
N ASN A 413 1.25 -4.89 19.08
CA ASN A 413 2.17 -5.33 18.04
C ASN A 413 2.23 -6.87 17.92
N ILE A 414 1.45 -7.47 17.02
CA ILE A 414 1.24 -8.91 16.83
C ILE A 414 1.96 -9.41 15.57
N ALA A 415 2.70 -10.52 15.67
CA ALA A 415 3.29 -11.17 14.51
C ALA A 415 2.23 -11.90 13.66
N ILE A 416 2.20 -11.64 12.36
CA ILE A 416 1.22 -12.18 11.42
C ILE A 416 1.64 -13.61 11.03
N LYS A 417 0.84 -14.60 11.44
CA LYS A 417 1.11 -16.03 11.22
C LYS A 417 1.07 -16.38 9.73
N ALA A 418 0.17 -15.78 8.97
CA ALA A 418 0.12 -15.91 7.53
C ALA A 418 1.43 -15.47 6.83
N SER A 419 2.01 -14.33 7.24
CA SER A 419 3.32 -13.86 6.77
C SER A 419 4.45 -14.82 7.15
N ILE A 420 4.49 -15.29 8.41
CA ILE A 420 5.45 -16.32 8.86
C ILE A 420 5.39 -17.55 7.96
N TYR A 421 4.17 -18.03 7.68
CA TYR A 421 3.96 -19.18 6.81
C TYR A 421 4.48 -18.92 5.40
N ARG A 422 4.09 -17.79 4.78
CA ARG A 422 4.58 -17.39 3.45
C ARG A 422 6.11 -17.35 3.40
N LYS A 423 6.74 -16.63 4.35
CA LYS A 423 8.20 -16.51 4.40
C LYS A 423 8.88 -17.88 4.56
N THR A 424 8.29 -18.78 5.34
CA THR A 424 8.76 -20.16 5.50
C THR A 424 8.68 -20.96 4.19
N VAL A 425 7.53 -20.97 3.50
CA VAL A 425 7.36 -21.76 2.27
C VAL A 425 8.09 -21.17 1.06
N MET A 426 8.28 -19.85 1.03
CA MET A 426 9.07 -19.15 0.00
C MET A 426 10.57 -19.05 0.32
N ASN A 427 11.03 -19.64 1.44
CA ASN A 427 12.42 -19.55 1.93
C ASN A 427 12.98 -18.12 2.03
N GLN A 428 12.13 -17.16 2.43
CA GLN A 428 12.51 -15.75 2.58
C GLN A 428 13.12 -15.49 3.96
N ARG A 429 14.25 -14.78 3.98
CA ARG A 429 14.89 -14.30 5.22
C ARG A 429 14.16 -13.07 5.77
N GLY A 430 14.18 -12.92 7.09
CA GLY A 430 13.65 -11.75 7.81
C GLY A 430 12.69 -12.14 8.95
N ALA A 431 12.37 -11.17 9.80
CA ALA A 431 11.34 -11.33 10.83
C ALA A 431 9.94 -11.49 10.21
N ALA A 432 8.98 -11.97 11.00
CA ALA A 432 7.55 -11.93 10.66
C ALA A 432 7.12 -10.49 10.33
N ASP A 433 6.22 -10.31 9.35
CA ASP A 433 5.47 -9.04 9.29
C ASP A 433 4.59 -8.95 10.55
N ARG A 434 4.32 -7.73 11.02
CA ARG A 434 3.59 -7.46 12.27
C ARG A 434 2.51 -6.43 12.02
N ALA A 435 1.51 -6.39 12.89
CA ALA A 435 0.41 -5.43 12.84
C ALA A 435 0.04 -4.95 14.24
N ASP A 436 -0.51 -3.74 14.36
CA ASP A 436 -0.95 -3.16 15.63
C ASP A 436 -2.25 -3.77 16.18
N GLY A 437 -2.99 -4.49 15.34
CA GLY A 437 -4.14 -5.26 15.80
C GLY A 437 -4.50 -6.40 14.86
N MET A 438 -5.16 -7.42 15.41
CA MET A 438 -5.57 -8.59 14.66
C MET A 438 -6.93 -9.13 15.15
N ALA A 439 -7.81 -9.45 14.21
CA ALA A 439 -9.07 -10.16 14.44
C ALA A 439 -9.00 -11.59 13.91
N TYR A 440 -9.70 -12.51 14.58
CA TYR A 440 -9.65 -13.95 14.29
C TYR A 440 -11.05 -14.56 14.13
N THR A 441 -11.21 -15.46 13.15
CA THR A 441 -12.44 -16.25 12.96
C THR A 441 -12.86 -16.99 14.23
N SER A 442 -14.17 -17.12 14.46
CA SER A 442 -14.79 -17.62 15.70
C SER A 442 -14.38 -19.04 16.12
N ASN A 443 -13.76 -19.82 15.25
CA ASN A 443 -13.41 -21.21 15.49
C ASN A 443 -12.18 -21.38 16.42
N HIS A 444 -12.39 -21.39 17.75
CA HIS A 444 -11.30 -21.42 18.75
C HIS A 444 -10.22 -22.51 18.59
N GLN A 445 -10.53 -23.65 17.96
CA GLN A 445 -9.53 -24.72 17.75
C GLN A 445 -8.68 -24.52 16.48
N ASN A 446 -9.22 -23.83 15.47
CA ASN A 446 -8.60 -23.62 14.18
C ASN A 446 -9.01 -22.24 13.64
N SER A 447 -8.67 -21.20 14.41
CA SER A 447 -8.93 -19.81 14.05
C SER A 447 -7.89 -19.33 13.05
N TYR A 448 -8.35 -18.57 12.09
CA TYR A 448 -7.57 -17.85 11.10
C TYR A 448 -7.67 -16.36 11.36
N GLU A 449 -6.60 -15.65 11.03
CA GLU A 449 -6.58 -14.20 10.91
C GLU A 449 -7.62 -13.80 9.85
N ILE A 450 -8.49 -12.84 10.19
CA ILE A 450 -9.54 -12.34 9.27
C ILE A 450 -9.52 -10.81 9.11
N SER A 451 -8.98 -10.06 10.07
CA SER A 451 -8.71 -8.63 9.88
C SER A 451 -7.40 -8.20 10.50
N VAL A 452 -6.64 -7.39 9.75
CA VAL A 452 -5.37 -6.78 10.14
C VAL A 452 -5.56 -5.26 10.31
N ILE A 453 -4.85 -4.65 11.26
CA ILE A 453 -4.98 -3.26 11.65
C ILE A 453 -3.58 -2.64 11.77
N GLU A 454 -3.35 -1.54 11.06
CA GLU A 454 -2.13 -0.73 11.15
C GLU A 454 -2.52 0.71 11.56
N GLY A 455 -1.75 1.29 12.47
CA GLY A 455 -2.00 2.62 13.03
C GLY A 455 -0.91 3.63 12.72
N SER A 456 -1.27 4.90 12.87
CA SER A 456 -0.32 6.00 12.96
C SER A 456 -0.61 6.85 14.19
N ARG A 457 0.37 7.67 14.58
CA ARG A 457 0.15 8.85 15.42
C ARG A 457 -0.97 9.75 14.85
N PRO A 458 -1.71 10.49 15.70
CA PRO A 458 -2.75 11.44 15.24
C PRO A 458 -2.18 12.60 14.41
N TYR A 459 -0.89 12.89 14.55
CA TYR A 459 -0.17 13.90 13.75
C TYR A 459 1.02 13.23 13.07
N VAL A 460 0.99 13.08 11.75
CA VAL A 460 1.98 12.31 11.00
C VAL A 460 3.23 13.15 10.73
N THR A 461 4.38 12.62 11.17
CA THR A 461 5.72 13.19 10.89
C THR A 461 6.38 12.60 9.65
N GLU A 462 5.88 11.47 9.14
CA GLU A 462 6.54 10.66 8.12
C GLU A 462 5.76 10.64 6.79
N LYS A 463 6.33 11.27 5.76
CA LYS A 463 5.68 11.51 4.45
C LYS A 463 5.19 10.27 3.70
N ASN A 464 5.72 9.08 4.03
CA ASN A 464 5.45 7.84 3.29
C ASN A 464 4.71 6.78 4.12
N LYS A 465 4.41 7.04 5.42
CA LYS A 465 3.83 6.03 6.32
C LYS A 465 2.47 5.53 5.82
N GLU A 466 1.60 6.44 5.36
CA GLU A 466 0.30 6.08 4.75
C GLU A 466 0.42 5.03 3.62
N SER A 467 1.33 5.24 2.66
CA SER A 467 1.51 4.30 1.54
C SER A 467 2.19 3.00 1.97
N SER A 468 3.14 3.07 2.91
CA SER A 468 3.83 1.90 3.46
C SER A 468 2.86 0.97 4.19
N ASP A 469 2.09 1.53 5.12
CA ASP A 469 1.14 0.79 5.96
C ASP A 469 -0.02 0.22 5.13
N PHE A 470 -0.45 0.92 4.07
CA PHE A 470 -1.43 0.39 3.11
C PHE A 470 -0.89 -0.81 2.33
N ILE A 471 0.35 -0.74 1.83
CA ILE A 471 1.00 -1.86 1.13
C ILE A 471 1.25 -3.06 2.06
N GLN A 472 1.60 -2.81 3.32
CA GLN A 472 1.75 -3.84 4.35
C GLN A 472 0.42 -4.54 4.64
N ASN A 473 -0.64 -3.78 4.92
CA ASN A 473 -2.00 -4.28 5.09
C ASN A 473 -2.46 -5.13 3.89
N ALA A 474 -2.26 -4.63 2.66
CA ALA A 474 -2.62 -5.32 1.43
C ALA A 474 -1.92 -6.68 1.29
N ARG A 475 -0.60 -6.73 1.56
CA ARG A 475 0.18 -7.97 1.54
C ARG A 475 -0.27 -8.94 2.65
N ALA A 476 -0.50 -8.44 3.86
CA ALA A 476 -1.00 -9.25 4.98
C ALA A 476 -2.36 -9.88 4.67
N ALA A 477 -3.32 -9.11 4.12
CA ALA A 477 -4.64 -9.62 3.72
C ALA A 477 -4.54 -10.74 2.68
N LYS A 478 -3.72 -10.55 1.63
CA LYS A 478 -3.44 -11.60 0.63
C LYS A 478 -2.83 -12.84 1.28
N ASP A 479 -1.84 -12.66 2.15
CA ASP A 479 -1.19 -13.75 2.88
C ASP A 479 -2.20 -14.53 3.73
N MET A 480 -3.13 -13.84 4.39
CA MET A 480 -4.19 -14.42 5.22
C MET A 480 -5.15 -15.29 4.39
N ILE A 481 -5.57 -14.84 3.20
CA ILE A 481 -6.34 -15.67 2.25
C ILE A 481 -5.52 -16.89 1.84
N ASN A 482 -4.30 -16.68 1.34
CA ASN A 482 -3.37 -17.72 0.91
C ASN A 482 -3.19 -18.81 1.99
N PHE A 483 -2.97 -18.39 3.24
CA PHE A 483 -2.78 -19.25 4.39
C PHE A 483 -4.04 -20.04 4.75
N ALA A 484 -5.21 -19.38 4.83
CA ALA A 484 -6.46 -20.04 5.17
C ALA A 484 -6.83 -21.14 4.17
N VAL A 485 -6.73 -20.83 2.87
CA VAL A 485 -6.97 -21.80 1.76
C VAL A 485 -6.04 -22.99 1.88
N THR A 486 -4.73 -22.73 2.00
CA THR A 486 -3.70 -23.77 2.10
C THR A 486 -3.95 -24.70 3.28
N GLN A 487 -4.26 -24.15 4.45
CA GLN A 487 -4.49 -24.94 5.67
C GLN A 487 -5.79 -25.76 5.63
N GLU A 488 -6.88 -25.25 5.03
CA GLU A 488 -8.11 -26.04 4.88
C GLU A 488 -7.93 -27.21 3.88
N VAL A 489 -7.22 -27.00 2.76
CA VAL A 489 -6.89 -28.09 1.82
C VAL A 489 -5.98 -29.15 2.46
N LEU A 490 -4.93 -28.73 3.20
CA LEU A 490 -4.08 -29.66 3.97
C LEU A 490 -4.88 -30.47 4.99
N ARG A 491 -5.96 -29.89 5.53
CA ARG A 491 -6.92 -30.55 6.45
C ARG A 491 -8.00 -31.38 5.74
N LYS A 492 -7.92 -31.56 4.42
CA LYS A 492 -8.88 -32.34 3.59
C LYS A 492 -10.31 -31.77 3.66
N ARG A 493 -10.43 -30.45 3.81
CA ARG A 493 -11.70 -29.72 3.81
C ARG A 493 -11.93 -29.06 2.44
N PRO A 494 -13.18 -28.72 2.09
CA PRO A 494 -13.44 -27.93 0.89
C PRO A 494 -12.69 -26.60 0.94
N ILE A 495 -12.32 -26.09 -0.23
CA ILE A 495 -11.86 -24.71 -0.38
C ILE A 495 -13.07 -23.80 -0.06
N PRO A 496 -12.92 -22.77 0.78
CA PRO A 496 -13.99 -21.81 1.01
C PRO A 496 -14.34 -21.10 -0.29
N SER A 497 -15.59 -21.24 -0.76
CA SER A 497 -16.10 -20.53 -1.93
C SER A 497 -16.36 -19.04 -1.67
N HIS A 498 -16.12 -18.58 -0.44
CA HIS A 498 -16.19 -17.18 -0.05
C HIS A 498 -15.32 -16.99 1.20
N PHE A 499 -14.16 -16.35 1.03
CA PHE A 499 -13.32 -15.93 2.15
C PHE A 499 -12.78 -14.53 1.85
N ARG A 500 -13.10 -13.60 2.74
CA ARG A 500 -12.69 -12.20 2.69
C ARG A 500 -11.84 -11.87 3.90
N THR A 501 -10.85 -11.02 3.69
CA THR A 501 -9.99 -10.49 4.73
C THR A 501 -10.09 -8.98 4.76
N PHE A 502 -10.07 -8.38 5.94
CA PHE A 502 -10.34 -6.96 6.12
C PHE A 502 -9.10 -6.22 6.61
N MET A 503 -8.88 -5.00 6.14
CA MET A 503 -7.79 -4.16 6.63
C MET A 503 -8.39 -2.91 7.26
N VAL A 504 -7.78 -2.46 8.35
CA VAL A 504 -8.05 -1.15 8.95
C VAL A 504 -6.76 -0.36 8.91
N GLN A 505 -6.83 0.86 8.39
CA GLN A 505 -5.74 1.82 8.46
C GLN A 505 -6.21 3.03 9.27
N VAL A 506 -5.44 3.41 10.28
CA VAL A 506 -5.58 4.72 10.92
C VAL A 506 -4.41 5.58 10.50
N ILE A 507 -4.71 6.71 9.84
CA ILE A 507 -3.73 7.69 9.41
C ILE A 507 -4.19 9.09 9.86
N GLU A 508 -3.44 9.71 10.77
CA GLU A 508 -3.89 10.89 11.52
C GLU A 508 -5.26 10.63 12.17
N PHE A 509 -6.24 11.50 11.92
CA PHE A 509 -7.64 11.33 12.32
C PHE A 509 -8.51 10.64 11.26
N ASN A 510 -7.92 9.97 10.26
CA ASN A 510 -8.67 9.24 9.24
C ASN A 510 -8.67 7.75 9.55
N LEU A 511 -9.85 7.19 9.80
CA LEU A 511 -10.07 5.75 9.86
C LEU A 511 -10.54 5.28 8.47
N ARG A 512 -9.77 4.40 7.84
CA ARG A 512 -10.11 3.78 6.56
C ARG A 512 -10.30 2.28 6.72
N LEU A 513 -11.38 1.77 6.15
CA LEU A 513 -11.81 0.38 6.28
C LEU A 513 -11.82 -0.25 4.89
N TYR A 514 -11.14 -1.38 4.74
CA TYR A 514 -10.98 -2.07 3.46
C TYR A 514 -11.41 -3.54 3.55
N LEU A 515 -11.86 -4.10 2.44
CA LEU A 515 -11.94 -5.56 2.25
C LEU A 515 -11.05 -5.98 1.09
N MET A 516 -10.48 -7.18 1.21
CA MET A 516 -9.92 -7.94 0.10
C MET A 516 -10.82 -9.13 -0.20
N ASP A 517 -11.22 -9.24 -1.47
CA ASP A 517 -11.92 -10.37 -2.07
C ASP A 517 -10.94 -11.04 -3.05
N TYR A 518 -11.00 -12.36 -3.22
CA TYR A 518 -10.43 -12.99 -4.42
C TYR A 518 -11.52 -13.05 -5.48
N ARG A 519 -11.18 -12.70 -6.73
CA ARG A 519 -12.06 -12.71 -7.90
C ARG A 519 -11.30 -13.13 -9.16
N THR A 520 -10.73 -14.33 -9.18
CA THR A 520 -9.62 -14.73 -10.12
C THR A 520 -8.35 -13.85 -10.05
N GLN A 521 -8.34 -12.95 -9.08
CA GLN A 521 -7.37 -11.89 -8.86
C GLN A 521 -7.64 -11.34 -7.45
N TYR A 522 -6.60 -11.10 -6.64
CA TYR A 522 -6.77 -10.41 -5.36
C TYR A 522 -7.21 -8.97 -5.62
N CYS A 523 -8.33 -8.54 -5.04
CA CYS A 523 -8.96 -7.25 -5.26
C CYS A 523 -9.21 -6.53 -3.93
N ILE A 524 -8.69 -5.31 -3.79
CA ILE A 524 -8.93 -4.45 -2.62
C ILE A 524 -10.02 -3.43 -2.94
N PHE A 525 -11.00 -3.31 -2.05
CA PHE A 525 -12.04 -2.30 -2.09
C PHE A 525 -12.04 -1.48 -0.80
N GLU A 526 -12.22 -0.17 -0.90
CA GLU A 526 -12.50 0.69 0.25
C GLU A 526 -13.97 0.55 0.64
N ILE A 527 -14.24 0.17 1.89
CA ILE A 527 -15.59 0.04 2.44
C ILE A 527 -16.13 1.42 2.79
N GLU A 528 -15.39 2.13 3.64
CA GLU A 528 -15.72 3.49 4.07
C GLU A 528 -14.48 4.16 4.67
N THR A 529 -14.39 5.48 4.50
CA THR A 529 -13.42 6.35 5.16
C THR A 529 -14.20 7.34 6.04
N CYS A 530 -13.76 7.53 7.29
CA CYS A 530 -14.39 8.45 8.23
C CYS A 530 -13.36 9.19 9.10
N GLU A 531 -13.73 10.40 9.51
CA GLU A 531 -12.93 11.23 10.42
C GLU A 531 -13.19 10.82 11.88
N ILE A 532 -12.13 10.75 12.67
CA ILE A 532 -12.09 10.43 14.09
C ILE A 532 -12.28 11.75 14.86
N PRO A 533 -13.39 11.96 15.58
CA PRO A 533 -13.68 13.27 16.16
C PRO A 533 -12.67 13.64 17.26
N SER A 534 -12.09 14.83 17.17
CA SER A 534 -11.05 15.35 18.06
C SER A 534 -11.56 16.37 19.09
N ASP A 535 -12.73 16.98 18.87
CA ASP A 535 -13.38 17.88 19.84
C ASP A 535 -14.93 17.97 19.78
N TRP A 536 -15.49 18.81 20.66
CA TRP A 536 -16.93 19.06 20.79
C TRP A 536 -17.64 19.55 19.50
N ASN A 537 -16.95 20.30 18.63
CA ASN A 537 -17.51 20.80 17.37
C ASN A 537 -17.69 19.67 16.34
N GLU A 538 -16.84 18.65 16.44
CA GLU A 538 -16.77 17.50 15.55
C GLU A 538 -17.72 16.36 15.97
N THR A 539 -18.47 16.52 17.06
CA THR A 539 -19.42 15.52 17.59
C THR A 539 -20.42 14.95 16.55
N ARG A 540 -20.67 15.65 15.44
CA ARG A 540 -21.49 15.17 14.31
C ARG A 540 -20.84 14.08 13.46
N GLN A 541 -19.51 14.05 13.37
CA GLN A 541 -18.74 13.02 12.67
C GLN A 541 -18.89 11.63 13.34
N PHE A 542 -19.28 11.56 14.62
CA PHE A 542 -19.59 10.29 15.29
C PHE A 542 -20.67 9.48 14.56
N THR A 543 -21.61 10.10 13.85
CA THR A 543 -22.60 9.39 13.01
C THR A 543 -21.90 8.51 11.97
N SER A 544 -21.01 9.09 11.16
CA SER A 544 -20.23 8.37 10.16
C SER A 544 -19.23 7.40 10.79
N PHE A 545 -18.57 7.79 11.88
CA PHE A 545 -17.58 6.96 12.57
C PHE A 545 -18.17 5.66 13.14
N TYR A 546 -19.30 5.74 13.87
CA TYR A 546 -19.99 4.54 14.36
C TYR A 546 -20.60 3.72 13.21
N ARG A 547 -21.17 4.36 12.17
CA ARG A 547 -21.71 3.66 11.00
C ARG A 547 -20.63 2.85 10.27
N ALA A 548 -19.48 3.45 10.00
CA ALA A 548 -18.37 2.82 9.30
C ALA A 548 -17.83 1.59 10.08
N ILE A 549 -17.51 1.78 11.37
CA ILE A 549 -16.98 0.70 12.23
C ILE A 549 -17.98 -0.46 12.37
N ILE A 550 -19.26 -0.18 12.53
CA ILE A 550 -20.28 -1.24 12.67
C ILE A 550 -20.51 -1.95 11.34
N THR A 551 -20.54 -1.23 10.22
CA THR A 551 -20.63 -1.82 8.88
C THR A 551 -19.46 -2.77 8.62
N TRP A 552 -18.22 -2.35 8.92
CA TRP A 552 -17.05 -3.23 8.88
C TRP A 552 -17.25 -4.48 9.76
N ALA A 553 -17.61 -4.33 11.04
CA ALA A 553 -17.79 -5.46 11.95
C ALA A 553 -18.86 -6.46 11.45
N LEU A 554 -19.96 -5.98 10.87
CA LEU A 554 -21.00 -6.81 10.25
C LEU A 554 -20.48 -7.56 9.02
N LEU A 555 -19.64 -6.95 8.19
CA LEU A 555 -19.00 -7.62 7.05
C LEU A 555 -18.00 -8.70 7.51
N VAL A 556 -17.26 -8.47 8.60
CA VAL A 556 -16.40 -9.51 9.20
C VAL A 556 -17.25 -10.67 9.73
N GLU A 557 -18.42 -10.40 10.32
CA GLU A 557 -19.37 -11.43 10.76
C GLU A 557 -19.91 -12.25 9.57
N GLU A 558 -20.32 -11.59 8.48
CA GLU A 558 -20.83 -12.25 7.28
C GLU A 558 -19.77 -13.15 6.63
N ALA A 559 -18.53 -12.66 6.54
CA ALA A 559 -17.40 -13.41 5.99
C ALA A 559 -17.05 -14.64 6.85
N ASP A 560 -16.98 -14.51 8.18
CA ASP A 560 -16.73 -15.65 9.05
C ASP A 560 -17.87 -16.67 8.99
N LYS A 561 -19.14 -16.25 8.99
CA LYS A 561 -20.30 -17.15 8.84
C LYS A 561 -20.21 -17.99 7.57
N LYS A 562 -20.05 -17.35 6.40
CA LYS A 562 -19.92 -18.05 5.12
C LYS A 562 -18.69 -18.96 5.09
N PHE A 563 -17.59 -18.54 5.72
CA PHE A 563 -16.40 -19.38 5.88
C PHE A 563 -16.68 -20.63 6.73
N GLN A 564 -17.31 -20.52 7.90
CA GLN A 564 -17.69 -21.68 8.72
C GLN A 564 -18.73 -22.58 8.00
N GLU A 565 -19.69 -21.99 7.28
CA GLU A 565 -20.67 -22.72 6.45
C GLU A 565 -19.96 -23.56 5.38
N SER A 566 -19.00 -22.99 4.66
CA SER A 566 -18.20 -23.73 3.66
C SER A 566 -17.43 -24.90 4.30
N ARG A 567 -16.84 -24.70 5.48
CA ARG A 567 -16.09 -25.73 6.22
C ARG A 567 -16.94 -26.89 6.70
N ASN A 568 -18.25 -26.69 6.86
CA ASN A 568 -19.21 -27.74 7.23
C ASN A 568 -19.65 -28.59 6.03
N GLN A 569 -19.35 -28.19 4.79
CA GLN A 569 -19.66 -28.96 3.60
C GLN A 569 -18.71 -30.16 3.43
N LYS A 570 -19.24 -31.28 2.92
CA LYS A 570 -18.42 -32.49 2.65
C LYS A 570 -17.75 -32.38 1.29
N SER A 571 -16.44 -32.12 1.27
CA SER A 571 -15.64 -32.30 0.06
C SER A 571 -15.57 -33.78 -0.35
N SER A 572 -15.57 -34.05 -1.66
CA SER A 572 -15.43 -35.41 -2.18
C SER A 572 -14.00 -35.91 -2.01
N ARG A 573 -13.81 -37.23 -1.82
CA ARG A 573 -12.47 -37.82 -1.68
C ARG A 573 -11.59 -37.54 -2.91
N LEU A 574 -12.19 -37.45 -4.10
CA LEU A 574 -11.49 -37.16 -5.35
C LEU A 574 -11.04 -35.68 -5.44
N SER A 575 -11.92 -34.73 -5.10
CA SER A 575 -11.57 -33.30 -5.06
C SER A 575 -10.48 -33.02 -4.02
N ASN A 576 -10.58 -33.61 -2.82
CA ASN A 576 -9.53 -33.52 -1.82
C ASN A 576 -8.18 -34.07 -2.32
N CYS A 577 -8.16 -35.21 -3.01
CA CYS A 577 -6.93 -35.76 -3.58
C CYS A 577 -6.36 -34.91 -4.73
N HIS A 578 -7.20 -34.26 -5.53
CA HIS A 578 -6.78 -33.30 -6.57
C HIS A 578 -6.12 -32.06 -5.96
N ASN A 579 -6.82 -31.40 -5.02
CA ASN A 579 -6.35 -30.18 -4.38
C ASN A 579 -5.07 -30.41 -3.58
N ILE A 580 -4.96 -31.54 -2.88
CA ILE A 580 -3.73 -31.94 -2.19
C ILE A 580 -2.60 -32.24 -3.18
N ARG A 581 -2.86 -32.88 -4.34
CA ARG A 581 -1.81 -33.12 -5.35
C ARG A 581 -1.28 -31.83 -5.95
N LYS A 582 -2.13 -30.81 -6.14
CA LYS A 582 -1.70 -29.45 -6.50
C LYS A 582 -0.76 -28.87 -5.45
N LEU A 583 -1.22 -28.73 -4.20
CA LEU A 583 -0.35 -28.25 -3.10
C LEU A 583 0.92 -29.10 -2.89
N LEU A 584 0.89 -30.41 -3.16
CA LEU A 584 2.07 -31.25 -3.04
C LEU A 584 3.13 -30.98 -4.12
N LYS A 585 2.81 -30.33 -5.25
CA LYS A 585 3.86 -29.85 -6.17
C LYS A 585 4.80 -28.86 -5.48
N LEU A 586 4.26 -27.97 -4.65
CA LEU A 586 5.03 -27.07 -3.77
C LEU A 586 5.97 -27.82 -2.79
N SER A 587 5.69 -29.10 -2.52
CA SER A 587 6.50 -29.94 -1.64
C SER A 587 7.53 -30.80 -2.38
N HIS A 588 7.35 -31.07 -3.68
CA HIS A 588 8.19 -32.00 -4.44
C HIS A 588 9.48 -31.38 -4.99
N ASN A 589 9.67 -30.06 -4.86
CA ASN A 589 10.96 -29.39 -5.03
C ASN A 589 11.78 -29.28 -3.72
N ASN A 590 11.29 -29.85 -2.61
CA ASN A 590 12.01 -29.90 -1.33
C ASN A 590 12.51 -31.33 -1.05
N GLU A 591 13.59 -31.77 -1.71
CA GLU A 591 14.37 -32.91 -1.22
C GLU A 591 14.97 -32.57 0.14
N ARG A 592 14.37 -33.09 1.21
CA ARG A 592 14.93 -33.04 2.56
C ARG A 592 16.10 -34.03 2.68
N GLY A 593 17.27 -33.56 2.28
CA GLY A 593 18.59 -33.92 2.83
C GLY A 593 18.88 -35.40 3.08
N GLY A 594 19.56 -36.04 2.13
CA GLY A 594 20.40 -37.21 2.41
C GLY A 594 21.85 -36.79 2.59
N THR A 595 22.32 -36.63 3.83
CA THR A 595 23.75 -36.45 4.12
C THR A 595 24.50 -37.69 3.65
N LYS A 596 25.18 -37.63 2.51
CA LYS A 596 26.10 -38.69 2.09
C LYS A 596 27.22 -38.74 3.13
N ARG A 597 27.20 -39.77 3.97
CA ARG A 597 28.41 -40.18 4.68
C ARG A 597 29.44 -40.57 3.64
N ASP A 598 30.62 -39.96 3.71
CA ASP A 598 31.80 -40.47 3.04
C ASP A 598 32.17 -41.83 3.62
N MET A 599 31.61 -42.90 3.05
CA MET A 599 32.20 -44.22 3.15
C MET A 599 33.36 -44.29 2.16
N ALA A 600 34.54 -43.90 2.65
CA ALA A 600 35.80 -44.09 1.95
C ALA A 600 35.97 -45.58 1.60
N MET A 601 35.84 -45.92 0.31
CA MET A 601 36.17 -47.24 -0.19
C MET A 601 37.68 -47.34 -0.41
N ASN A 602 38.42 -47.48 0.69
CA ASN A 602 39.80 -47.93 0.63
C ASN A 602 39.83 -49.40 0.19
N LYS A 603 40.22 -49.67 -1.07
CA LYS A 603 41.24 -50.69 -1.42
C LYS A 603 41.40 -50.95 -2.93
N ILE A 604 42.66 -50.88 -3.39
CA ILE A 604 43.32 -51.74 -4.41
C ILE A 604 42.83 -51.47 -5.86
N ILE A 605 43.68 -51.20 -6.87
CA ILE A 605 45.15 -51.38 -7.04
C ILE A 605 45.85 -50.03 -7.15
#